data_AF-A0A917WGD6-F1
#
_entry.id   AF-A0A917WGD6-F1
#
_cell.length_a   1.000
_cell.length_b   1.000
_cell.length_c   1.000
_cell.angle_alpha   90.00
_cell.angle_beta   90.00
_cell.angle_gamma   90.00
#
_symmetry.space_group_name_H-M   'P 1'
#
loop_
_entity.id
_entity.type
_entity.pdbx_description
1 polymer ?
#
loop_
_entity_poly.entity_id
_entity_poly.type
_entity_poly.pdbx_seq_one_letter_code
_entity_poly.pdbx_strand_id
1 'polypeptide(L)'
;MRHMSRVAATAILLLGATTAGATPFTCTFTGGIPGQSDSEGNVGPFQSNGAGYAAEGETIRTAAREARLACTAGEALGAQGCMFLGCTDVAEAEKAAEPQPAGD
;
A
#
# COMPACT_ATOMS: atom_id res chain seq x y z
N MET A 1 12.82 31.15 -46.32
CA MET A 1 12.30 32.39 -45.70
C MET A 1 10.90 32.13 -45.17
N ARG A 2 10.59 32.70 -44.00
CA ARG A 2 9.27 32.85 -43.37
C ARG A 2 8.71 31.60 -42.67
N HIS A 3 8.25 31.64 -41.42
CA HIS A 3 8.46 32.52 -40.27
C HIS A 3 8.10 31.65 -39.05
N MET A 4 8.98 31.64 -38.04
CA MET A 4 8.67 31.11 -36.72
C MET A 4 7.60 32.00 -36.09
N SER A 5 6.45 31.43 -35.74
CA SER A 5 5.48 32.09 -34.84
C SER A 5 5.40 31.26 -33.56
N ARG A 6 6.13 31.73 -32.55
CA ARG A 6 6.01 31.28 -31.16
C ARG A 6 4.70 31.85 -30.61
N VAL A 7 3.74 30.99 -30.27
CA VAL A 7 2.64 31.35 -29.38
C VAL A 7 2.93 30.70 -28.05
N ALA A 8 3.46 31.49 -27.12
CA ALA A 8 3.59 31.11 -25.73
C ALA A 8 2.20 31.19 -25.10
N ALA A 9 1.55 30.04 -24.92
CA ALA A 9 0.36 29.94 -24.09
C ALA A 9 0.82 29.81 -22.63
N THR A 10 0.77 30.90 -21.89
CA THR A 10 1.02 30.93 -20.46
C THR A 10 -0.11 30.16 -19.76
N ALA A 11 0.13 28.89 -19.46
CA ALA A 11 -0.78 28.09 -18.64
C ALA A 11 -0.66 28.56 -17.19
N ILE A 12 -1.66 29.29 -16.72
CA ILE A 12 -1.85 29.54 -15.28
C ILE A 12 -2.26 28.20 -14.69
N LEU A 13 -1.28 27.45 -14.17
CA LEU A 13 -1.55 26.36 -13.24
C LEU A 13 -2.10 27.01 -11.98
N LEU A 14 -3.42 27.01 -11.84
CA LEU A 14 -4.03 27.02 -10.50
C LEU A 14 -3.53 25.75 -9.81
N LEU A 15 -2.45 25.90 -9.02
CA LEU A 15 -2.14 24.94 -7.97
C LEU A 15 -3.30 25.04 -6.98
N GLY A 16 -4.37 24.31 -7.26
CA GLY A 16 -5.22 23.81 -6.20
C GLY A 16 -4.28 23.07 -5.26
N ALA A 17 -4.10 23.62 -4.06
CA ALA A 17 -3.49 22.90 -2.97
C ALA A 17 -4.36 21.66 -2.76
N THR A 18 -3.99 20.54 -3.40
CA THR A 18 -4.43 19.24 -2.96
C THR A 18 -3.87 19.15 -1.56
N THR A 19 -4.73 19.37 -0.56
CA THR A 19 -4.48 18.85 0.77
C THR A 19 -4.11 17.39 0.55
N ALA A 20 -2.82 17.08 0.64
CA ALA A 20 -2.37 15.70 0.75
C ALA A 20 -3.04 15.22 2.05
N GLY A 21 -4.22 14.63 1.91
CA GLY A 21 -4.92 14.01 3.02
C GLY A 21 -3.98 12.93 3.50
N ALA A 22 -3.32 13.15 4.63
CA ALA A 22 -2.52 12.13 5.27
C ALA A 22 -3.43 10.91 5.44
N THR A 23 -3.12 9.83 4.73
CA THR A 23 -3.87 8.58 4.80
C THR A 23 -3.51 7.92 6.13
N PRO A 24 -4.40 7.91 7.13
CA PRO A 24 -4.03 7.53 8.49
C PRO A 24 -3.97 6.01 8.67
N PHE A 25 -4.26 5.20 7.65
CA PHE A 25 -4.19 3.74 7.76
C PHE A 25 -3.35 3.13 6.64
N THR A 26 -2.54 2.14 7.01
CA THR A 26 -1.84 1.27 6.07
C THR A 26 -2.27 -0.16 6.33
N CYS A 27 -2.67 -0.88 5.28
CA CYS A 27 -3.07 -2.29 5.37
C CYS A 27 -2.18 -3.15 4.50
N THR A 28 -1.85 -4.36 4.98
CA THR A 28 -0.88 -5.24 4.33
C THR A 28 -1.46 -6.64 4.09
N PHE A 29 -1.15 -7.16 2.91
CA PHE A 29 -1.35 -8.55 2.50
C PHE A 29 -0.01 -9.19 2.15
N THR A 30 0.07 -10.51 2.24
CA THR A 30 1.16 -11.31 1.68
C THR A 30 0.63 -12.25 0.60
N GLY A 31 1.44 -12.43 -0.43
CA GLY A 31 1.27 -13.42 -1.48
C GLY A 31 1.56 -14.84 -1.02
N GLY A 32 1.07 -15.82 -1.78
CA GLY A 32 1.05 -17.23 -1.41
C GLY A 32 1.60 -18.12 -2.53
N ILE A 33 2.14 -19.28 -2.17
CA ILE A 33 2.71 -20.22 -3.14
C ILE A 33 1.57 -21.02 -3.83
N PRO A 34 1.50 -21.04 -5.18
CA PRO A 34 0.54 -21.86 -5.91
C PRO A 34 0.76 -23.37 -5.69
N GLY A 35 -0.31 -24.10 -5.34
CA GLY A 35 -0.32 -25.58 -5.37
C GLY A 35 0.13 -26.31 -4.11
N GLN A 36 0.32 -25.62 -2.98
CA GLN A 36 0.58 -26.23 -1.67
C GLN A 36 -0.68 -26.07 -0.81
N SER A 37 -1.60 -27.04 -0.87
CA SER A 37 -2.80 -27.07 0.00
C SER A 37 -2.52 -27.65 1.39
N ASP A 38 -1.37 -28.30 1.56
CA ASP A 38 -1.10 -29.16 2.71
C ASP A 38 0.35 -28.89 3.16
N SER A 39 0.54 -28.30 4.33
CA SER A 39 1.87 -28.00 4.85
C SER A 39 2.67 -29.29 5.09
N GLU A 40 3.72 -29.52 4.30
CA GLU A 40 4.84 -30.31 4.77
C GLU A 40 5.54 -29.51 5.88
N GLY A 41 5.15 -29.79 7.13
CA GLY A 41 5.84 -29.30 8.33
C GLY A 41 5.14 -28.18 9.08
N ASN A 42 4.01 -28.45 9.72
CA ASN A 42 3.49 -27.73 10.90
C ASN A 42 3.36 -26.17 10.89
N VAL A 43 3.47 -25.49 9.75
CA VAL A 43 3.28 -24.03 9.63
C VAL A 43 2.04 -23.68 8.80
N GLY A 44 0.85 -24.01 9.30
CA GLY A 44 -0.45 -23.54 8.78
C GLY A 44 -0.78 -23.88 7.30
N PRO A 45 -2.04 -23.66 6.86
CA PRO A 45 -2.47 -23.99 5.50
C PRO A 45 -1.99 -22.99 4.43
N PHE A 46 -1.33 -21.90 4.81
CA PHE A 46 -0.87 -20.85 3.89
C PHE A 46 0.65 -20.74 3.90
N GLN A 47 1.27 -20.93 2.73
CA GLN A 47 2.70 -20.74 2.52
C GLN A 47 2.94 -19.40 1.81
N SER A 48 3.65 -18.48 2.45
CA SER A 48 3.98 -17.18 1.85
C SER A 48 5.05 -17.34 0.77
N ASN A 49 4.90 -16.61 -0.34
CA ASN A 49 5.93 -16.50 -1.38
C ASN A 49 6.93 -15.34 -1.12
N GLY A 50 6.76 -14.60 0.00
CA GLY A 50 7.56 -13.43 0.35
C GLY A 50 7.13 -12.11 -0.30
N ALA A 51 6.13 -12.10 -1.18
CA ALA A 51 5.60 -10.89 -1.78
C ALA A 51 4.67 -10.15 -0.81
N GLY A 52 5.00 -8.89 -0.49
CA GLY A 52 4.20 -8.02 0.36
C GLY A 52 3.42 -6.99 -0.47
N TYR A 53 2.16 -6.78 -0.11
CA TYR A 53 1.27 -5.82 -0.75
C TYR A 53 0.67 -4.90 0.31
N ALA A 54 1.13 -3.65 0.36
CA ALA A 54 0.62 -2.65 1.27
C ALA A 54 -0.07 -1.52 0.49
N ALA A 55 -1.12 -0.96 1.06
CA ALA A 55 -1.74 0.26 0.57
C ALA A 55 -2.21 1.14 1.73
N GLU A 56 -2.23 2.44 1.49
CA GLU A 56 -2.65 3.45 2.45
C GLU A 56 -4.04 3.97 2.10
N GLY A 57 -4.80 4.45 3.08
CA GLY A 57 -6.11 5.03 2.82
C GLY A 57 -6.67 5.82 3.99
N GLU A 58 -7.60 6.74 3.68
CA GLU A 58 -8.33 7.57 4.67
C GLU A 58 -9.12 6.72 5.68
N THR A 59 -9.48 5.49 5.30
CA THR A 59 -10.12 4.51 6.17
C THR A 59 -9.43 3.16 6.01
N ILE A 60 -9.48 2.34 7.07
CA ILE A 60 -9.05 0.93 7.04
C ILE A 60 -9.69 0.19 5.86
N ARG A 61 -10.97 0.47 5.55
CA ARG A 61 -11.67 -0.17 4.43
C ARG A 61 -11.04 0.17 3.09
N THR A 62 -10.70 1.44 2.87
CA THR A 62 -10.05 1.89 1.63
C THR A 62 -8.68 1.26 1.50
N ALA A 63 -7.84 1.36 2.54
CA ALA A 63 -6.50 0.77 2.57
C ALA A 63 -6.53 -0.76 2.35
N ALA A 64 -7.41 -1.48 3.05
CA ALA A 64 -7.53 -2.93 2.90
C ALA A 64 -8.05 -3.33 1.51
N ARG A 65 -8.98 -2.56 0.93
CA ARG A 65 -9.48 -2.82 -0.42
C ARG A 65 -8.37 -2.65 -1.45
N GLU A 66 -7.60 -1.58 -1.37
CA GLU A 66 -6.53 -1.31 -2.33
C GLU A 66 -5.37 -2.30 -2.19
N ALA A 67 -4.96 -2.62 -0.98
CA ALA A 67 -3.93 -3.64 -0.72
C ALA A 67 -4.37 -5.02 -1.24
N ARG A 68 -5.65 -5.38 -1.03
CA ARG A 68 -6.23 -6.63 -1.56
C ARG A 68 -6.26 -6.66 -3.08
N LEU A 69 -6.62 -5.55 -3.73
CA LEU A 69 -6.65 -5.43 -5.19
C LEU A 69 -5.23 -5.57 -5.77
N ALA A 70 -4.24 -4.92 -5.15
CA ALA A 70 -2.84 -5.03 -5.54
C ALA A 70 -2.34 -6.48 -5.40
N CYS A 71 -2.62 -7.13 -4.26
CA CYS A 71 -2.27 -8.53 -4.06
C CYS A 71 -2.94 -9.44 -5.10
N THR A 72 -4.26 -9.29 -5.29
CA THR A 72 -5.02 -10.13 -6.22
C THR A 72 -4.54 -9.98 -7.67
N ALA A 73 -4.08 -8.78 -8.05
CA ALA A 73 -3.53 -8.54 -9.37
C ALA A 73 -2.07 -9.05 -9.52
N GLY A 74 -1.31 -9.10 -8.42
CA GLY A 74 0.07 -9.56 -8.41
C GLY A 74 0.23 -11.08 -8.28
N GLU A 75 -0.75 -11.76 -7.69
CA GLU A 75 -0.67 -13.18 -7.37
C GLU A 75 -1.29 -14.09 -8.43
N ALA A 76 -0.60 -15.18 -8.78
CA ALA A 76 -1.05 -16.14 -9.80
C ALA A 76 -2.35 -16.87 -9.41
N LEU A 77 -2.57 -17.07 -8.11
CA LEU A 77 -3.81 -17.63 -7.55
C LEU A 77 -4.94 -16.58 -7.42
N GLY A 78 -4.70 -15.34 -7.85
CA GLY A 78 -5.59 -14.22 -7.60
C GLY A 78 -5.86 -14.06 -6.11
N ALA A 79 -7.13 -13.85 -5.74
CA ALA A 79 -7.51 -13.60 -4.35
C ALA A 79 -7.22 -14.77 -3.40
N GLN A 80 -7.10 -16.00 -3.92
CA GLN A 80 -6.80 -17.19 -3.10
C GLN A 80 -5.34 -17.22 -2.62
N GLY A 81 -4.44 -16.53 -3.33
CA GLY A 81 -3.04 -16.38 -2.94
C GLY A 81 -2.79 -15.25 -1.95
N CYS A 82 -3.82 -14.52 -1.53
CA CYS A 82 -3.67 -13.32 -0.71
C CYS A 82 -4.09 -13.54 0.73
N MET A 83 -3.13 -13.51 1.66
CA MET A 83 -3.38 -13.55 3.09
C MET A 83 -3.27 -12.15 3.69
N PHE A 84 -4.29 -11.74 4.44
CA PHE A 84 -4.28 -10.48 5.17
C PHE A 84 -3.37 -10.57 6.39
N LEU A 85 -2.48 -9.60 6.56
CA LEU A 85 -1.56 -9.53 7.71
C LEU A 85 -2.06 -8.58 8.80
N GLY A 86 -2.66 -7.45 8.42
CA GLY A 86 -3.15 -6.46 9.37
C GLY A 86 -3.25 -5.07 8.78
N CYS A 87 -3.79 -4.15 9.59
CA CYS A 87 -3.76 -2.72 9.31
C CYS A 87 -3.20 -1.98 10.53
N THR A 88 -2.44 -0.92 10.27
CA THR A 88 -1.87 -0.04 11.29
C THR A 88 -2.34 1.38 11.07
N ASP A 89 -2.61 2.09 12.16
CA ASP A 89 -2.76 3.54 12.12
C ASP A 89 -1.37 4.18 11.97
N VAL A 90 -1.17 4.94 10.91
CA VAL A 90 0.11 5.56 10.55
C VAL A 90 0.47 6.64 11.58
N ALA A 91 -0.52 7.33 12.16
CA ALA A 91 -0.30 8.35 13.19
C ALA A 91 0.11 7.73 14.55
N GLU A 92 -0.39 6.55 14.89
CA GLU A 92 0.07 5.83 16.10
C GLU A 92 1.43 5.16 15.91
N ALA A 93 1.73 4.66 14.70
CA ALA A 93 3.01 4.02 14.39
C ALA A 93 4.20 5.01 14.47
N GLU A 94 4.01 6.26 14.01
CA GLU A 94 5.04 7.30 14.12
C GLU A 94 5.29 7.74 15.58
N LYS A 95 4.23 7.79 16.41
CA LYS A 95 4.35 8.14 17.83
C LYS A 95 5.08 7.06 18.65
N ALA A 96 4.99 5.80 18.23
CA ALA A 96 5.73 4.68 18.84
C ALA A 96 7.21 4.62 18.43
N ALA A 97 7.60 5.31 17.34
CA ALA A 97 8.98 5.38 16.86
C ALA A 97 9.77 6.55 17.46
N GLU A 98 9.14 7.43 18.24
CA GLU A 98 9.83 8.50 18.96
C GLU A 98 10.66 7.90 20.11
N PRO A 99 11.99 8.12 20.15
CA PRO A 99 12.83 7.60 21.21
C PRO A 99 12.35 8.18 22.55
N GLN A 100 11.93 7.30 23.46
CA GLN A 100 11.53 7.71 24.80
C GLN A 100 12.68 8.51 25.44
N PRO A 101 12.43 9.70 26.01
CA PRO A 101 13.47 10.43 26.71
C PRO A 101 13.98 9.55 27.85
N ALA A 102 15.30 9.32 27.87
CA ALA A 102 15.98 8.66 28.98
C ALA A 102 15.62 9.45 30.26
N GLY A 103 14.88 8.80 31.16
CA GLY A 103 14.50 9.40 32.44
C GLY A 103 15.73 9.76 33.26
N ASP A 104 15.72 10.98 33.80
CA ASP A 104 16.66 11.51 34.79
C ASP A 104 16.63 10.72 36.12
#